data_AF-G0Y295-F1
#
_entry.id   AF-G0Y295-F1
#
_cell.length_a   1.000
_cell.length_b   1.000
_cell.length_c   1.000
_cell.angle_alpha   90.00
_cell.angle_beta   90.00
_cell.angle_gamma   90.00
#
_symmetry.space_group_name_H-M   'P 1'
#
loop_
_entity.id
_entity.type
_entity.pdbx_description
1 polymer ?
#
loop_
_entity_poly.entity_id
_entity_poly.type
_entity_poly.pdbx_seq_one_letter_code
_entity_poly.pdbx_strand_id
1 'polypeptide(L)'
;LGDLGNIIANADGIAEATIVDSQIPLSGPNAVVGRALVVHELEDDLGKGGHELSLTTGNAGGRLACVCCAVPKKRTSKTKTRIRKNIWKRKGYKAALKAYSLAKSLSTGRA
;
A
#
# COMPACT_ATOMS: atom_id res chain seq x y z
N LEU A 1 8.38 -20.79 -6.33
CA LEU A 1 7.95 -19.92 -5.21
C LEU A 1 7.55 -18.58 -5.80
N GLY A 2 6.25 -18.26 -5.81
CA GLY A 2 5.73 -17.04 -6.43
C GLY A 2 4.55 -17.28 -7.37
N ASP A 3 4.26 -18.53 -7.73
CA ASP A 3 3.14 -18.88 -8.60
C ASP A 3 1.85 -18.89 -7.81
N LEU A 4 0.88 -18.08 -8.23
CA LEU A 4 -0.44 -17.95 -7.61
C LEU A 4 -1.56 -18.52 -8.49
N GLY A 5 -1.22 -19.00 -9.69
CA GLY A 5 -2.15 -19.56 -10.67
C GLY A 5 -2.97 -18.49 -11.42
N ASN A 6 -4.10 -18.93 -11.98
CA ASN A 6 -4.97 -18.13 -12.83
C ASN A 6 -6.05 -17.39 -12.03
N ILE A 7 -6.41 -16.20 -12.52
CA ILE A 7 -7.55 -15.41 -12.04
C ILE A 7 -8.55 -15.23 -13.18
N ILE A 8 -9.84 -15.09 -12.84
CA ILE A 8 -10.91 -14.93 -13.83
C ILE A 8 -11.41 -13.50 -13.77
N ALA A 9 -11.34 -12.78 -14.88
CA ALA A 9 -11.99 -11.49 -15.04
C ALA A 9 -13.46 -11.70 -15.45
N ASN A 10 -14.35 -10.88 -14.91
CA ASN A 10 -15.77 -10.87 -15.29
C ASN A 10 -15.98 -10.18 -16.66
N ALA A 11 -17.24 -10.10 -17.11
CA ALA A 11 -17.59 -9.47 -18.39
C ALA A 11 -17.22 -7.98 -18.49
N ASP A 12 -17.04 -7.29 -17.36
CA ASP A 12 -16.61 -5.90 -17.29
C ASP A 12 -15.07 -5.74 -17.25
N GLY A 13 -14.32 -6.85 -17.31
CA GLY A 13 -12.86 -6.86 -17.21
C GLY A 13 -12.32 -6.70 -15.79
N ILE A 14 -13.15 -6.94 -14.75
CA ILE A 14 -12.76 -6.85 -13.35
C ILE A 14 -12.48 -8.26 -12.81
N ALA A 15 -11.30 -8.45 -12.21
CA ALA A 15 -10.94 -9.67 -11.51
C ALA A 15 -10.87 -9.42 -10.00
N GLU A 16 -11.86 -9.92 -9.25
CA GLU A 16 -11.83 -9.95 -7.78
C GLU A 16 -11.33 -11.33 -7.32
N ALA A 17 -10.15 -11.38 -6.70
CA ALA A 17 -9.54 -12.61 -6.25
C ALA A 17 -9.09 -12.52 -4.79
N THR A 18 -9.38 -13.57 -4.02
CA THR A 18 -8.81 -13.79 -2.68
C THR A 18 -8.03 -15.08 -2.71
N ILE A 19 -6.70 -14.98 -2.66
CA ILE A 19 -5.78 -16.12 -2.70
C ILE A 19 -5.10 -16.21 -1.34
N VAL A 20 -5.08 -17.41 -0.77
CA VAL A 20 -4.38 -17.71 0.49
C VAL A 20 -3.26 -18.68 0.18
N ASP A 21 -2.03 -18.27 0.44
CA ASP A 21 -0.84 -19.07 0.21
C ASP A 21 0.02 -19.15 1.49
N SER A 22 0.58 -20.33 1.75
CA SER A 22 1.42 -20.62 2.92
C SER A 22 2.91 -20.77 2.58
N GLN A 23 3.26 -20.82 1.29
CA GLN A 23 4.61 -21.05 0.80
C GLN A 23 5.37 -19.75 0.54
N ILE A 24 4.65 -18.65 0.28
CA ILE A 24 5.18 -17.33 -0.05
C ILE A 24 5.47 -16.55 1.24
N PRO A 25 6.74 -16.41 1.64
CA PRO A 25 7.07 -15.77 2.90
C PRO A 25 7.08 -14.24 2.75
N LEU A 26 6.63 -13.54 3.80
CA LEU A 26 6.71 -12.07 3.88
C LEU A 26 7.99 -11.58 4.58
N SER A 27 8.83 -12.50 5.08
CA SER A 27 10.06 -12.20 5.82
C SER A 27 11.15 -13.23 5.56
N GLY A 28 12.40 -12.86 5.83
CA GLY A 28 13.58 -13.72 5.61
C GLY A 28 14.20 -13.57 4.22
N PRO A 29 15.21 -14.38 3.87
CA PRO A 29 15.98 -14.25 2.62
C PRO A 29 15.13 -14.38 1.34
N ASN A 30 14.07 -15.18 1.40
CA ASN A 30 13.18 -15.45 0.27
C ASN A 30 11.91 -14.59 0.28
N ALA A 31 11.86 -13.53 1.10
CA ALA A 31 10.68 -12.69 1.22
C ALA A 31 10.24 -12.08 -0.12
N VAL A 32 8.93 -12.01 -0.34
CA VAL A 32 8.36 -11.33 -1.51
C VAL A 32 8.26 -9.82 -1.37
N VAL A 33 8.45 -9.28 -0.16
CA VAL A 33 8.51 -7.82 0.06
C VAL A 33 9.67 -7.23 -0.77
N GLY A 34 9.36 -6.22 -1.58
CA GLY A 34 10.30 -5.60 -2.52
C GLY A 34 10.40 -6.30 -3.88
N ARG A 35 9.72 -7.43 -4.08
CA ARG A 35 9.54 -8.08 -5.38
C ARG A 35 8.26 -7.59 -6.06
N ALA A 36 8.00 -8.07 -7.28
CA ALA A 36 6.81 -7.71 -8.04
C ALA A 36 5.78 -8.84 -8.05
N LEU A 37 4.50 -8.47 -8.00
CA LEU A 37 3.38 -9.28 -8.46
C LEU A 37 3.06 -8.86 -9.90
N VAL A 38 2.84 -9.83 -10.79
CA VAL A 38 2.69 -9.62 -12.23
C VAL A 38 1.41 -10.29 -12.70
N VAL A 39 0.61 -9.57 -13.49
CA VAL A 39 -0.57 -10.12 -14.18
C VAL A 39 -0.19 -10.36 -15.64
N HIS A 40 -0.47 -11.57 -16.10
CA HIS A 40 -0.17 -12.03 -17.44
C HIS A 40 -1.38 -11.91 -18.38
N GLU A 41 -1.12 -11.87 -19.68
CA GLU A 41 -2.14 -11.72 -20.73
C GLU A 41 -2.92 -13.02 -20.99
N LEU A 42 -2.22 -14.15 -20.97
CA LEU A 42 -2.79 -15.46 -21.26
C LEU A 42 -2.88 -16.31 -20.00
N GLU A 43 -3.67 -17.38 -20.11
CA GLU A 43 -3.80 -18.38 -19.06
C GLU A 43 -2.48 -19.13 -18.86
N ASP A 44 -2.08 -19.30 -17.60
CA ASP A 44 -0.95 -20.13 -17.18
C ASP A 44 -1.33 -21.61 -17.32
N ASP A 45 -0.54 -22.37 -18.09
CA ASP A 45 -0.73 -23.81 -18.32
C ASP A 45 -0.30 -24.71 -17.16
N LEU A 46 0.21 -24.11 -16.08
CA LEU A 46 0.68 -24.74 -14.84
C LEU A 46 1.78 -25.78 -15.06
N GLY A 47 2.60 -25.60 -16.10
CA GLY A 47 3.67 -26.52 -16.49
C GLY A 47 3.21 -27.76 -17.23
N LYS A 48 1.93 -27.80 -17.67
CA LYS A 48 1.32 -29.00 -18.28
C LYS A 48 1.10 -28.87 -19.79
N GLY A 49 1.42 -27.72 -20.40
CA GLY A 49 1.18 -27.46 -21.81
C GLY A 49 2.12 -28.19 -22.78
N GLY A 50 3.19 -28.82 -22.29
CA GLY A 50 4.16 -29.54 -23.14
C GLY A 50 5.04 -28.63 -24.01
N HIS A 51 5.02 -27.32 -23.76
CA HIS A 51 5.86 -26.34 -24.44
C HIS A 51 7.14 -26.06 -23.61
N GLU A 52 8.21 -25.61 -24.26
CA GLU A 52 9.48 -25.29 -23.58
C GLU A 52 9.29 -24.24 -22.46
N LEU A 53 8.40 -23.28 -22.69
CA LEU A 53 8.07 -22.21 -21.74
C LEU A 53 7.06 -22.62 -20.65
N SER A 54 6.44 -23.80 -20.74
CA SER A 54 5.45 -24.25 -19.74
C SER A 54 6.09 -24.38 -18.35
N LEU A 55 7.28 -25.00 -18.27
CA LEU A 55 7.97 -25.21 -16.98
C LEU A 55 8.59 -23.95 -16.39
N THR A 56 8.72 -22.88 -17.16
CA THR A 56 9.41 -21.66 -16.73
C THR A 56 8.44 -20.51 -16.46
N THR A 57 7.45 -20.30 -17.32
CA THR A 57 6.52 -19.16 -17.25
C THR A 57 5.06 -19.57 -17.44
N GLY A 58 4.76 -20.86 -17.44
CA GLY A 58 3.40 -21.35 -17.69
C GLY A 58 2.84 -20.99 -19.07
N ASN A 59 3.71 -20.57 -20.00
CA ASN A 59 3.29 -20.01 -21.30
C ASN A 59 2.26 -18.85 -21.22
N ALA A 60 2.26 -18.07 -20.13
CA ALA A 60 1.22 -17.06 -19.85
C ALA A 60 1.32 -15.77 -20.71
N GLY A 61 2.15 -15.74 -21.74
CA GLY A 61 2.27 -14.60 -22.66
C GLY A 61 2.83 -13.32 -22.02
N GLY A 62 2.38 -12.16 -22.53
CA GLY A 62 2.87 -10.83 -22.13
C GLY A 62 2.54 -10.46 -20.68
N ARG A 63 3.22 -9.42 -20.16
CA ARG A 63 3.00 -8.87 -18.81
C ARG A 63 2.12 -7.63 -18.91
N LEU A 64 0.84 -7.75 -18.53
CA LEU A 64 -0.13 -6.67 -18.61
C LEU A 64 0.09 -5.60 -17.53
N ALA A 65 0.43 -6.04 -16.32
CA ALA A 65 0.64 -5.15 -15.19
C ALA A 65 1.66 -5.72 -14.21
N CYS A 66 2.37 -4.85 -13.51
CA CYS A 66 3.24 -5.22 -12.40
C CYS A 66 3.08 -4.25 -11.24
N VAL A 67 3.24 -4.75 -10.02
CA VAL A 67 3.19 -3.94 -8.80
C VAL A 67 4.20 -4.43 -7.79
N CYS A 68 4.86 -3.50 -7.09
CA CYS A 68 5.80 -3.85 -6.03
C CYS A 68 5.07 -4.27 -4.75
N CYS A 69 5.45 -5.41 -4.19
CA CYS A 69 4.97 -5.90 -2.91
C CYS A 69 5.59 -5.07 -1.78
N ALA A 70 4.88 -4.03 -1.34
CA ALA A 70 5.32 -3.18 -0.25
C ALA A 70 4.71 -3.59 1.10
N VAL A 71 5.44 -3.34 2.18
CA VAL A 71 4.85 -3.41 3.51
C VAL A 71 3.76 -2.35 3.61
N PRO A 72 2.52 -2.71 3.98
CA PRO A 72 1.46 -1.73 4.13
C PRO A 72 1.91 -0.71 5.17
N LYS A 73 1.81 0.57 4.80
CA LYS A 73 2.14 1.66 5.71
C LYS A 73 1.18 1.54 6.90
N LYS A 74 1.68 1.11 8.07
CA LYS A 74 0.83 1.00 9.28
C LYS A 74 0.11 2.34 9.45
N ARG A 75 -1.24 2.31 9.46
CA ARG A 75 -2.03 3.45 9.92
C ARG A 75 -1.47 3.83 11.28
N THR A 76 -1.04 5.09 11.45
CA THR A 76 -0.48 5.53 12.72
C THR A 76 -1.51 5.26 13.82
N SER A 77 -1.08 4.64 14.93
CA SER A 77 -1.95 4.33 16.07
C SER A 77 -2.88 5.50 16.38
N LYS A 78 -4.16 5.21 16.68
CA LYS A 78 -5.16 6.23 17.06
C LYS A 78 -4.61 7.17 18.13
N THR A 79 -3.83 6.65 19.08
CA THR A 79 -3.14 7.42 20.12
C THR A 79 -2.10 8.37 19.55
N LYS A 80 -1.21 7.90 18.66
CA LYS A 80 -0.21 8.76 17.99
C LYS A 80 -0.87 9.85 17.14
N THR A 81 -1.98 9.54 16.48
CA THR A 81 -2.79 10.52 15.73
C THR A 81 -3.39 11.57 16.67
N ARG A 82 -3.98 11.14 17.80
CA ARG A 82 -4.57 12.04 18.80
C ARG A 82 -3.52 12.97 19.43
N ILE A 83 -2.32 12.45 19.74
CA ILE A 83 -1.20 13.25 20.26
C ILE A 83 -0.82 14.35 19.26
N ARG A 84 -0.61 14.00 17.98
CA ARG A 84 -0.29 15.00 16.94
C ARG A 84 -1.37 16.06 16.81
N LYS A 85 -2.65 15.67 16.84
CA LYS A 85 -3.79 16.60 16.77
C LYS A 85 -3.82 17.54 17.98
N ASN A 86 -3.56 17.04 19.19
CA ASN A 86 -3.50 17.87 20.40
C ASN A 86 -2.33 18.85 20.36
N ILE A 87 -1.14 18.42 19.90
CA ILE A 87 0.02 19.32 19.74
C ILE A 87 -0.33 20.47 18.78
N TRP A 88 -0.96 20.16 17.64
CA TRP A 88 -1.37 21.17 16.66
C TRP A 88 -2.40 22.17 17.25
N LYS A 89 -3.43 21.66 17.92
CA LYS A 89 -4.43 22.52 18.61
C LYS A 89 -3.77 23.42 19.67
N ARG A 90 -2.82 22.89 20.44
CA ARG A 90 -2.13 23.65 21.50
C ARG A 90 -1.24 24.75 20.91
N LYS A 91 -0.60 24.50 19.76
CA LYS A 91 0.13 25.54 19.01
C LYS A 91 -0.80 26.65 18.54
N GLY A 92 -1.95 26.30 17.96
CA GLY A 92 -2.97 27.27 17.53
C GLY A 92 -3.48 28.13 18.69
N TYR A 93 -3.81 27.50 19.84
CA TYR A 93 -4.25 28.22 21.03
C TYR A 93 -3.20 29.21 21.56
N LYS A 94 -1.93 28.81 21.59
CA LYS A 94 -0.83 29.70 22.02
C LYS A 94 -0.66 30.90 21.09
N ALA A 95 -0.82 30.70 19.78
CA ALA A 95 -0.77 31.80 18.82
C ALA A 95 -1.93 32.77 19.02
N ALA A 96 -3.15 32.26 19.21
CA ALA A 96 -4.34 33.08 19.48
C ALA A 96 -4.20 33.91 20.76
N LEU A 97 -3.70 33.32 21.85
CA LEU A 97 -3.46 34.05 23.10
C LEU A 97 -2.45 35.19 22.95
N LYS A 98 -1.36 34.96 22.20
CA LYS A 98 -0.38 36.02 21.91
C LYS A 98 -0.99 37.15 21.10
N ALA A 99 -1.74 36.83 20.06
CA ALA A 99 -2.43 37.83 19.24
C ALA A 99 -3.44 38.65 20.06
N TYR A 100 -4.23 37.98 20.91
CA TYR A 100 -5.17 38.64 21.81
C TYR A 100 -4.47 39.58 22.80
N SER A 101 -3.38 39.13 23.43
CA SER A 101 -2.59 39.95 24.35
C SER A 101 -2.02 41.20 23.67
N LEU A 102 -1.51 41.05 22.44
CA LEU A 102 -1.00 42.18 21.64
C LEU A 102 -2.11 43.18 21.31
N ALA A 103 -3.26 42.68 20.83
CA ALA A 103 -4.42 43.52 20.52
C ALA A 103 -4.92 44.29 21.74
N LYS A 104 -4.95 43.64 22.90
CA LYS A 104 -5.33 44.29 24.16
C LYS A 104 -4.36 45.41 24.54
N SER A 105 -3.04 45.18 24.42
CA SER A 105 -2.03 46.20 24.71
C SER A 105 -2.22 47.46 23.85
N LEU A 106 -2.41 47.25 22.54
CA LEU A 106 -2.67 48.33 21.57
C LEU A 106 -3.95 49.10 21.92
N SER A 107 -5.04 48.41 22.29
CA SER A 107 -6.31 49.04 22.64
C SER A 107 -6.24 49.89 23.91
N THR A 108 -5.33 49.56 24.84
CA THR A 108 -5.14 50.28 26.10
C THR A 108 -4.12 51.42 26.02
N GLY A 109 -3.56 51.70 24.84
CA GLY A 109 -2.64 52.84 24.63
C GLY A 109 -1.28 52.73 25.33
N ARG A 110 -0.90 51.54 25.82
CA ARG A 110 0.47 51.25 26.27
C ARG A 110 1.25 50.67 25.10
N ALA A 111 1.90 51.56 24.34
CA ALA A 111 3.00 51.23 23.43
C ALA A 111 4.32 51.33 24.19
#